data_AF-A0A6P4FHG8-F1
#
_entry.id   AF-A0A6P4FHG8-F1
#
_cell.length_a   1.000
_cell.length_b   1.000
_cell.length_c   1.000
_cell.angle_alpha   90.00
_cell.angle_beta   90.00
_cell.angle_gamma   90.00
#
_symmetry.space_group_name_H-M   'P 1'
#
loop_
_entity.id
_entity.type
_entity.pdbx_description
1 polymer ?
#
loop_
_entity_poly.entity_id
_entity_poly.type
_entity_poly.pdbx_seq_one_letter_code
_entity_poly.pdbx_strand_id
1 'polypeptide(L)'
;MLEHSLVRKDLDSRLFEMVISLEPAFQRSVGNQQLLQNYCHIFVNLFETHFQLTKRNPAKIQERFLTIELLLLIAVHCPLSVIESSMDMWSLLSADLDYKADPEMTSSYRPYFLRLLKILFTITRVPESCEDMALPGPMDRFRGLVAEVLVDVAHLVELDTMQELYDIVEHEQSAWTDVEMAMFFLLNLMRNFKRHQEQLILSILESVKDRRQPLIRLQILELISTPGVVDPGTIFNCLLKELRQEVPMLARIVCRLSLLMPHWSYLLTLALSVDEFRLKESDRSDLLESVCSLVRQLGPSCVLEANKYLVNERRNCEGSGTRQNRIHMIQIHLSFERDT
;
A
#
# COMPACT_ATOMS: atom_id res chain seq x y z
N MET A 1 -6.49 -51.93 11.38
CA MET A 1 -6.74 -50.65 10.67
C MET A 1 -7.67 -49.70 11.44
N LEU A 2 -8.77 -50.17 12.04
CA LEU A 2 -9.67 -49.33 12.85
C LEU A 2 -9.03 -48.80 14.15
N GLU A 3 -8.22 -49.61 14.85
CA GLU A 3 -7.53 -49.18 16.09
C GLU A 3 -6.48 -48.10 15.84
N HIS A 4 -5.66 -48.23 14.80
CA HIS A 4 -4.71 -47.16 14.40
C HIS A 4 -5.42 -45.85 14.01
N SER A 5 -6.63 -45.93 13.44
CA SER A 5 -7.46 -44.77 13.13
C SER A 5 -8.03 -44.10 14.38
N LEU A 6 -8.46 -44.89 15.37
CA LEU A 6 -8.96 -44.39 16.66
C LEU A 6 -7.84 -43.79 17.51
N VAL A 7 -6.69 -44.46 17.61
CA VAL A 7 -5.50 -43.96 18.33
C VAL A 7 -4.99 -42.66 17.70
N ARG A 8 -4.99 -42.55 16.37
CA ARG A 8 -4.59 -41.33 15.66
C ARG A 8 -5.56 -40.17 15.91
N LYS A 9 -6.87 -40.41 15.87
CA LYS A 9 -7.90 -39.40 16.19
C LYS A 9 -7.80 -38.91 17.64
N ASP A 10 -7.47 -39.81 18.57
CA ASP A 10 -7.28 -39.48 19.98
C ASP A 10 -6.00 -38.64 20.19
N LEU A 11 -4.91 -38.99 19.50
CA LEU A 11 -3.65 -38.24 19.56
C LEU A 11 -3.80 -36.82 18.99
N ASP A 12 -4.45 -36.67 17.84
CA ASP A 12 -4.66 -35.37 17.18
C ASP A 12 -5.51 -34.43 18.08
N SER A 13 -6.55 -34.98 18.73
CA SER A 13 -7.42 -34.21 19.64
C SER A 13 -6.67 -33.83 20.92
N ARG A 14 -5.87 -34.74 21.49
CA ARG A 14 -5.06 -34.46 22.68
C ARG A 14 -3.96 -33.44 22.42
N LEU A 15 -3.31 -33.48 21.24
CA LEU A 15 -2.28 -32.51 20.88
C LEU A 15 -2.88 -31.12 20.72
N PHE A 16 -4.06 -31.03 20.08
CA PHE A 16 -4.83 -29.80 20.02
C PHE A 16 -5.11 -29.24 21.42
N GLU A 17 -5.75 -30.02 22.30
CA GLU A 17 -6.08 -29.59 23.67
C GLU A 17 -4.86 -29.14 24.47
N MET A 18 -3.75 -29.87 24.38
CA MET A 18 -2.50 -29.52 25.05
C MET A 18 -1.97 -28.17 24.58
N VAL A 19 -1.97 -27.90 23.27
CA VAL A 19 -1.47 -26.62 22.75
C VAL A 19 -2.40 -25.47 23.12
N ILE A 20 -3.73 -25.66 23.07
CA ILE A 20 -4.68 -24.64 23.55
C ILE A 20 -4.42 -24.30 25.02
N SER A 21 -4.09 -25.29 25.85
CA SER A 21 -3.79 -25.08 27.29
C SER A 21 -2.52 -24.25 27.56
N LEU A 22 -1.71 -23.96 26.54
CA LEU A 22 -0.49 -23.14 26.67
C LEU A 22 -0.78 -21.63 26.70
N GLU A 23 -1.99 -21.17 26.36
CA GLU A 23 -2.33 -19.73 26.33
C GLU A 23 -1.95 -18.98 27.62
N PRO A 24 -2.28 -19.45 28.84
CA PRO A 24 -1.89 -18.75 30.06
C PRO A 24 -0.37 -18.69 30.27
N ALA A 25 0.37 -19.70 29.77
CA ALA A 25 1.82 -19.72 29.85
C ALA A 25 2.44 -18.73 28.85
N PHE A 26 1.87 -18.64 27.64
CA PHE A 26 2.23 -17.61 26.66
C PHE A 26 2.05 -16.20 27.24
N GLN A 27 0.90 -15.91 27.85
CA GLN A 27 0.62 -14.59 28.44
C GLN A 27 1.61 -14.23 29.56
N ARG A 28 2.01 -15.20 30.38
CA ARG A 28 3.06 -15.01 31.40
C ARG A 28 4.46 -14.79 30.81
N SER A 29 4.68 -15.16 29.56
CA SER A 29 5.96 -14.99 28.87
C SER A 29 6.10 -13.66 28.12
N VAL A 30 5.07 -12.80 28.15
CA VAL A 30 5.13 -11.46 27.55
C VAL A 30 6.31 -10.68 28.14
N GLY A 31 7.15 -10.14 27.26
CA GLY A 31 8.44 -9.52 27.61
C GLY A 31 9.65 -10.44 27.46
N ASN A 32 9.48 -11.76 27.29
CA ASN A 32 10.56 -12.69 26.95
C ASN A 32 10.46 -13.11 25.48
N GLN A 33 11.21 -12.42 24.62
CA GLN A 33 11.16 -12.61 23.17
C GLN A 33 11.45 -14.06 22.73
N GLN A 34 12.39 -14.76 23.36
CA GLN A 34 12.72 -16.14 22.99
C GLN A 34 11.58 -17.11 23.30
N LEU A 35 10.95 -16.97 24.47
CA LEU A 35 9.80 -17.81 24.83
C LEU A 35 8.59 -17.49 23.94
N LEU A 36 8.31 -16.22 23.68
CA LEU A 36 7.25 -15.80 22.77
C LEU A 36 7.47 -16.42 21.39
N GLN A 37 8.69 -16.35 20.86
CA GLN A 37 9.03 -16.97 19.58
C GLN A 37 8.75 -18.48 19.60
N ASN A 38 9.16 -19.21 20.64
CA ASN A 38 8.90 -20.64 20.74
C ASN A 38 7.40 -20.96 20.74
N TYR A 39 6.59 -20.23 21.52
CA TYR A 39 5.13 -20.41 21.52
C TYR A 39 4.51 -20.08 20.17
N CYS A 40 4.98 -19.03 19.49
CA CYS A 40 4.46 -18.67 18.17
C CYS A 40 4.70 -19.77 17.15
N HIS A 41 5.88 -20.40 17.16
CA HIS A 41 6.14 -21.56 16.29
C HIS A 41 5.17 -22.70 16.61
N ILE A 42 4.92 -23.00 17.88
CA ILE A 42 3.96 -24.04 18.28
C ILE A 42 2.54 -23.70 17.77
N PHE A 43 2.09 -22.46 17.97
CA PHE A 43 0.76 -22.01 17.57
C PHE A 43 0.57 -21.98 16.05
N VAL A 44 1.55 -21.47 15.30
CA VAL A 44 1.54 -21.46 13.83
C VAL A 44 1.51 -22.89 13.29
N ASN A 45 2.36 -23.78 13.80
CA ASN A 45 2.37 -25.19 13.36
C ASN A 45 1.06 -25.91 13.70
N LEU A 46 0.48 -25.65 14.88
CA LEU A 46 -0.84 -26.18 15.22
C LEU A 46 -1.87 -25.67 14.24
N PHE A 47 -1.93 -24.35 13.99
CA PHE A 47 -2.88 -23.76 13.05
C PHE A 47 -2.76 -24.42 11.68
N GLU A 48 -1.56 -24.45 11.11
CA GLU A 48 -1.32 -24.99 9.78
C GLU A 48 -1.76 -26.46 9.68
N THR A 49 -1.30 -27.30 10.60
CA THR A 49 -1.60 -28.73 10.59
C THR A 49 -3.08 -29.00 10.87
N HIS A 50 -3.62 -28.40 11.92
CA HIS A 50 -4.99 -28.63 12.37
C HIS A 50 -6.00 -28.07 11.37
N PHE A 51 -5.73 -26.91 10.76
CA PHE A 51 -6.58 -26.33 9.72
C PHE A 51 -6.68 -27.29 8.53
N GLN A 52 -5.56 -27.81 8.01
CA GLN A 52 -5.58 -28.75 6.88
C GLN A 52 -6.33 -30.05 7.20
N LEU A 53 -6.16 -30.59 8.41
CA LEU A 53 -6.85 -31.82 8.85
C LEU A 53 -8.36 -31.63 9.00
N THR A 54 -8.78 -30.45 9.45
CA THR A 54 -10.18 -30.22 9.83
C THR A 54 -10.99 -29.45 8.79
N LYS A 55 -10.39 -28.75 7.81
CA LYS A 55 -11.09 -27.82 6.90
C LYS A 55 -12.26 -28.40 6.08
N ARG A 56 -12.36 -29.72 5.97
CA ARG A 56 -13.48 -30.43 5.30
C ARG A 56 -14.57 -30.91 6.27
N ASN A 57 -14.33 -30.83 7.57
CA ASN A 57 -15.26 -31.25 8.62
C ASN A 57 -15.92 -30.01 9.26
N PRO A 58 -17.22 -29.77 9.02
CA PRO A 58 -17.92 -28.62 9.60
C PRO A 58 -18.04 -28.71 11.13
N ALA A 59 -18.11 -29.92 11.70
CA ALA A 59 -18.21 -30.11 13.16
C ALA A 59 -16.96 -29.63 13.92
N LYS A 60 -15.84 -29.43 13.21
CA LYS A 60 -14.56 -28.99 13.76
C LYS A 60 -14.33 -27.47 13.62
N ILE A 61 -15.35 -26.70 13.22
CA ILE A 61 -15.21 -25.25 13.03
C ILE A 61 -14.79 -24.51 14.31
N GLN A 62 -15.32 -24.92 15.46
CA GLN A 62 -14.98 -24.29 16.74
C GLN A 62 -13.51 -24.52 17.11
N GLU A 63 -12.96 -25.69 16.81
CA GLU A 63 -11.52 -25.98 17.01
C GLU A 63 -10.66 -25.10 16.11
N ARG A 64 -11.07 -24.87 14.85
CA ARG A 64 -10.39 -23.93 13.94
C ARG A 64 -10.45 -22.49 14.44
N PHE A 65 -11.55 -22.07 15.06
CA PHE A 65 -11.64 -20.73 15.65
C PHE A 65 -10.69 -20.58 16.84
N LEU A 66 -10.55 -21.59 17.68
CA LEU A 66 -9.56 -21.58 18.77
C LEU A 66 -8.13 -21.47 18.25
N THR A 67 -7.78 -22.13 17.14
CA THR A 67 -6.44 -21.95 16.54
C THR A 67 -6.24 -20.55 15.97
N ILE A 68 -7.29 -19.90 15.46
CA ILE A 68 -7.23 -18.50 15.01
C ILE A 68 -7.07 -17.53 16.18
N GLU A 69 -7.72 -17.79 17.32
CA GLU A 69 -7.50 -16.99 18.53
C GLU A 69 -6.04 -17.01 18.97
N LEU A 70 -5.36 -18.14 18.84
CA LEU A 70 -3.92 -18.21 19.10
C LEU A 70 -3.12 -17.34 18.14
N LEU A 71 -3.45 -17.29 16.84
CA LEU A 71 -2.79 -16.39 15.89
C LEU A 71 -3.04 -14.91 16.23
N LEU A 72 -4.26 -14.57 16.66
CA LEU A 72 -4.57 -13.21 17.13
C LEU A 72 -3.77 -12.86 18.38
N LEU A 73 -3.57 -13.82 19.29
CA LEU A 73 -2.76 -13.62 20.49
C LEU A 73 -1.30 -13.31 20.15
N ILE A 74 -0.74 -13.96 19.12
CA ILE A 74 0.58 -13.61 18.56
C ILE A 74 0.58 -12.15 18.10
N ALA A 75 -0.41 -11.75 17.28
CA ALA A 75 -0.48 -10.41 16.72
C ALA A 75 -0.59 -9.31 17.80
N VAL A 76 -1.23 -9.59 18.93
CA VAL A 76 -1.39 -8.62 20.04
C VAL A 76 -0.12 -8.48 20.89
N HIS A 77 0.57 -9.58 21.19
CA HIS A 77 1.56 -9.60 22.27
C HIS A 77 3.00 -9.78 21.81
N CYS A 78 3.23 -10.14 20.56
CA CYS A 78 4.57 -10.44 20.07
C CYS A 78 5.23 -9.22 19.39
N PRO A 79 6.57 -9.17 19.36
CA PRO A 79 7.27 -8.18 18.55
C PRO A 79 7.06 -8.47 17.05
N LEU A 80 7.23 -7.44 16.22
CA LEU A 80 6.98 -7.50 14.77
C LEU A 80 7.65 -8.71 14.11
N SER A 81 8.92 -8.97 14.40
CA SER A 81 9.68 -10.09 13.82
C SER A 81 9.04 -11.46 14.07
N VAL A 82 8.30 -11.60 15.17
CA VAL A 82 7.58 -12.83 15.51
C VAL A 82 6.20 -12.83 14.87
N ILE A 83 5.51 -11.69 14.85
CA ILE A 83 4.23 -11.53 14.13
C ILE A 83 4.37 -11.88 12.64
N GLU A 84 5.47 -11.46 12.00
CA GLU A 84 5.81 -11.78 10.60
C GLU A 84 5.67 -13.28 10.31
N SER A 85 6.13 -14.15 11.22
CA SER A 85 6.10 -15.60 11.02
C SER A 85 4.68 -16.20 10.97
N SER A 86 3.66 -15.43 11.37
CA SER A 86 2.26 -15.85 11.33
C SER A 86 1.47 -15.28 10.16
N MET A 87 2.02 -14.33 9.39
CA MET A 87 1.28 -13.61 8.34
C MET A 87 0.84 -14.51 7.19
N ASP A 88 1.69 -15.45 6.78
CA ASP A 88 1.39 -16.40 5.71
C ASP A 88 0.14 -17.25 6.02
N MET A 89 -0.12 -17.51 7.30
CA MET A 89 -1.30 -18.27 7.72
C MET A 89 -2.60 -17.53 7.45
N TRP A 90 -2.59 -16.19 7.57
CA TRP A 90 -3.75 -15.35 7.29
C TRP A 90 -4.05 -15.30 5.80
N SER A 91 -3.02 -15.15 4.96
CA SER A 91 -3.15 -15.23 3.50
C SER A 91 -3.65 -16.60 3.05
N LEU A 92 -3.11 -17.69 3.61
CA LEU A 92 -3.56 -19.06 3.33
C LEU A 92 -5.03 -19.27 3.69
N LEU A 93 -5.45 -18.78 4.86
CA LEU A 93 -6.83 -18.87 5.32
C LEU A 93 -7.77 -18.06 4.41
N SER A 94 -7.36 -16.84 4.05
CA SER A 94 -8.09 -15.96 3.14
C SER A 94 -8.32 -16.64 1.79
N ALA A 95 -7.27 -17.23 1.20
CA ALA A 95 -7.35 -17.93 -0.08
C ALA A 95 -8.26 -19.17 -0.03
N ASP A 96 -8.25 -19.95 1.07
CA ASP A 96 -9.15 -21.11 1.21
C ASP A 96 -10.63 -20.68 1.30
N LEU A 97 -10.92 -19.53 1.90
CA LEU A 97 -12.27 -18.95 1.96
C LEU A 97 -12.74 -18.44 0.60
N ASP A 98 -11.89 -17.70 -0.11
CA ASP A 98 -12.20 -17.17 -1.45
C ASP A 98 -12.44 -18.32 -2.45
N TYR A 99 -11.59 -19.35 -2.42
CA TYR A 99 -11.72 -20.52 -3.29
C TYR A 99 -13.03 -21.29 -3.08
N LYS A 100 -13.49 -21.41 -1.84
CA LYS A 100 -14.73 -22.14 -1.52
C LYS A 100 -15.99 -21.37 -1.92
N ALA A 101 -15.91 -20.03 -1.92
CA ALA A 101 -17.02 -19.14 -2.24
C ALA A 101 -18.31 -19.46 -1.45
N ASP A 102 -18.18 -19.86 -0.18
CA ASP A 102 -19.29 -20.15 0.74
C ASP A 102 -19.57 -18.93 1.63
N PRO A 103 -20.68 -18.20 1.40
CA PRO A 103 -20.97 -16.97 2.14
C PRO A 103 -21.18 -17.16 3.64
N GLU A 104 -21.76 -18.28 4.08
CA GLU A 104 -22.03 -18.55 5.49
C GLU A 104 -20.73 -18.83 6.24
N MET A 105 -19.86 -19.63 5.62
CA MET A 105 -18.52 -19.87 6.13
C MET A 105 -17.72 -18.56 6.19
N THR A 106 -17.68 -17.80 5.09
CA THR A 106 -16.99 -16.50 5.06
C THR A 106 -17.49 -15.56 6.14
N SER A 107 -18.82 -15.46 6.33
CA SER A 107 -19.41 -14.65 7.39
C SER A 107 -19.00 -15.08 8.80
N SER A 108 -18.77 -16.38 9.01
CA SER A 108 -18.36 -16.92 10.31
C SER A 108 -16.89 -16.62 10.64
N TYR A 109 -16.02 -16.51 9.63
CA TYR A 109 -14.60 -16.18 9.79
C TYR A 109 -14.31 -14.67 9.82
N ARG A 110 -15.18 -13.86 9.19
CA ARG A 110 -15.00 -12.40 9.06
C ARG A 110 -14.65 -11.68 10.37
N PRO A 111 -15.29 -11.95 11.54
CA PRO A 111 -14.97 -11.24 12.78
C PRO A 111 -13.50 -11.37 13.21
N TYR A 112 -12.85 -12.50 12.91
CA TYR A 112 -11.44 -12.73 13.26
C TYR A 112 -10.50 -11.90 12.37
N PHE A 113 -10.81 -11.80 11.07
CA PHE A 113 -10.08 -10.93 10.16
C PHE A 113 -10.24 -9.46 10.54
N LEU A 114 -11.45 -9.00 10.88
CA LEU A 114 -11.66 -7.63 11.33
C LEU A 114 -10.88 -7.32 12.62
N ARG A 115 -10.77 -8.27 13.54
CA ARG A 115 -9.91 -8.14 14.73
C ARG A 115 -8.43 -8.05 14.36
N LEU A 116 -7.96 -8.89 13.44
CA LEU A 116 -6.60 -8.80 12.91
C LEU A 116 -6.34 -7.41 12.32
N LEU A 117 -7.23 -6.90 11.46
CA LEU A 117 -7.08 -5.59 10.83
C LEU A 117 -6.96 -4.47 11.86
N LYS A 118 -7.76 -4.49 12.92
CA LYS A 118 -7.67 -3.51 14.02
C LYS A 118 -6.33 -3.58 14.77
N ILE A 119 -5.82 -4.78 15.00
CA ILE A 119 -4.50 -4.99 15.61
C ILE A 119 -3.41 -4.45 14.68
N LEU A 120 -3.43 -4.86 13.41
CA LEU A 120 -2.47 -4.43 12.39
C LEU A 120 -2.46 -2.92 12.24
N PHE A 121 -3.63 -2.26 12.20
CA PHE A 121 -3.74 -0.81 12.14
C PHE A 121 -2.98 -0.15 13.29
N THR A 122 -3.15 -0.68 14.51
CA THR A 122 -2.52 -0.12 15.71
C THR A 122 -1.00 -0.32 15.71
N ILE A 123 -0.52 -1.52 15.40
CA ILE A 123 0.92 -1.85 15.49
C ILE A 123 1.74 -1.32 14.32
N THR A 124 1.11 -1.04 13.17
CA THR A 124 1.78 -0.48 12.00
C THR A 124 1.74 1.04 11.96
N ARG A 125 0.98 1.70 12.84
CA ARG A 125 0.90 3.15 12.94
C ARG A 125 2.26 3.75 13.33
N VAL A 126 2.67 4.78 12.60
CA VAL A 126 3.92 5.49 12.89
C VAL A 126 3.76 6.39 14.12
N PRO A 127 4.78 6.53 14.99
CA PRO A 127 4.77 7.53 16.05
C PRO A 127 4.70 8.97 15.51
N GLU A 128 4.03 9.87 16.23
CA GLU A 128 3.93 11.29 15.85
C GLU A 128 5.31 11.98 15.72
N SER A 129 6.31 11.49 16.44
CA SER A 129 7.69 12.00 16.37
C SER A 129 8.41 11.72 15.04
N CYS A 130 7.81 10.95 14.13
CA CYS A 130 8.41 10.55 12.87
C CYS A 130 8.02 11.45 11.68
N GLU A 131 7.44 12.63 11.95
CA GLU A 131 6.85 13.52 10.94
C GLU A 131 7.81 13.83 9.77
N ASP A 132 9.10 14.01 10.04
CA ASP A 132 10.11 14.36 9.02
C ASP A 132 11.06 13.21 8.62
N MET A 133 10.82 12.00 9.13
CA MET A 133 11.76 10.89 9.00
C MET A 133 11.19 9.80 8.08
N ALA A 134 12.07 9.23 7.26
CA ALA A 134 11.74 8.00 6.55
C ALA A 134 11.38 6.90 7.56
N LEU A 135 10.50 6.00 7.16
CA LEU A 135 10.06 4.91 8.01
C LEU A 135 11.28 4.04 8.41
N PRO A 136 11.42 3.62 9.68
CA PRO A 136 12.49 2.71 10.07
C PRO A 136 12.43 1.41 9.27
N GLY A 137 13.59 0.91 8.80
CA GLY A 137 13.66 -0.26 7.92
C GLY A 137 12.84 -1.49 8.37
N PRO A 138 12.83 -1.88 9.66
CA PRO A 138 11.99 -2.99 10.13
C PRO A 138 10.49 -2.72 9.98
N MET A 139 10.05 -1.48 10.23
CA MET A 139 8.65 -1.09 10.10
C MET A 139 8.24 -1.02 8.63
N ASP A 140 9.11 -0.52 7.75
CA ASP A 140 8.88 -0.49 6.30
C ASP A 140 8.70 -1.90 5.72
N ARG A 141 9.62 -2.81 6.07
CA ARG A 141 9.50 -4.23 5.70
C ARG A 141 8.22 -4.85 6.23
N PHE A 142 7.88 -4.59 7.50
CA PHE A 142 6.67 -5.14 8.10
C PHE A 142 5.39 -4.60 7.44
N ARG A 143 5.35 -3.30 7.10
CA ARG A 143 4.24 -2.72 6.33
C ARG A 143 4.12 -3.33 4.93
N GLY A 144 5.21 -3.71 4.29
CA GLY A 144 5.17 -4.49 3.04
C GLY A 144 4.37 -5.80 3.19
N LEU A 145 4.66 -6.58 4.24
CA LEU A 145 3.93 -7.82 4.52
C LEU A 145 2.45 -7.56 4.87
N VAL A 146 2.17 -6.50 5.62
CA VAL A 146 0.78 -6.12 5.92
C VAL A 146 0.04 -5.71 4.65
N ALA A 147 0.68 -5.02 3.70
CA ALA A 147 0.07 -4.68 2.42
C ALA A 147 -0.35 -5.93 1.64
N GLU A 148 0.49 -6.97 1.61
CA GLU A 148 0.17 -8.26 0.99
C GLU A 148 -1.06 -8.90 1.65
N VAL A 149 -1.07 -9.01 2.98
CA VAL A 149 -2.21 -9.56 3.73
C VAL A 149 -3.48 -8.74 3.50
N LEU A 150 -3.40 -7.40 3.47
CA LEU A 150 -4.54 -6.53 3.20
C LEU A 150 -5.15 -6.82 1.83
N VAL A 151 -4.33 -6.98 0.80
CA VAL A 151 -4.80 -7.34 -0.54
C VAL A 151 -5.50 -8.70 -0.53
N ASP A 152 -4.90 -9.70 0.15
CA ASP A 152 -5.46 -11.05 0.22
C ASP A 152 -6.81 -11.10 0.96
N VAL A 153 -6.98 -10.31 2.01
CA VAL A 153 -8.20 -10.28 2.85
C VAL A 153 -9.24 -9.27 2.38
N ALA A 154 -8.95 -8.48 1.35
CA ALA A 154 -9.83 -7.40 0.89
C ALA A 154 -11.23 -7.89 0.49
N HIS A 155 -11.39 -9.16 0.10
CA HIS A 155 -12.70 -9.75 -0.24
C HIS A 155 -13.58 -10.03 1.00
N LEU A 156 -13.00 -10.01 2.19
CA LEU A 156 -13.68 -10.21 3.47
C LEU A 156 -14.19 -8.90 4.08
N VAL A 157 -13.68 -7.77 3.59
CA VAL A 157 -13.96 -6.42 4.09
C VAL A 157 -15.25 -5.89 3.47
N GLU A 158 -16.12 -5.36 4.32
CA GLU A 158 -17.40 -4.77 3.91
C GLU A 158 -17.28 -3.26 3.70
N LEU A 159 -18.29 -2.67 3.04
CA LEU A 159 -18.35 -1.23 2.81
C LEU A 159 -18.28 -0.42 4.11
N ASP A 160 -18.90 -0.92 5.18
CA ASP A 160 -18.90 -0.24 6.49
C ASP A 160 -17.48 -0.09 7.04
N THR A 161 -16.62 -1.10 6.90
CA THR A 161 -15.21 -1.02 7.31
C THR A 161 -14.42 -0.03 6.44
N MET A 162 -14.71 0.03 5.14
CA MET A 162 -14.11 1.04 4.26
C MET A 162 -14.57 2.46 4.65
N GLN A 163 -15.83 2.62 5.04
CA GLN A 163 -16.38 3.88 5.51
C GLN A 163 -15.74 4.31 6.82
N GLU A 164 -15.60 3.41 7.81
CA GLU A 164 -14.91 3.70 9.08
C GLU A 164 -13.48 4.22 8.85
N LEU A 165 -12.75 3.63 7.90
CA LEU A 165 -11.41 4.10 7.53
C LEU A 165 -11.45 5.46 6.83
N TYR A 166 -12.42 5.68 5.94
CA TYR A 166 -12.57 6.97 5.25
C TYR A 166 -12.96 8.09 6.23
N ASP A 167 -13.81 7.81 7.22
CA ASP A 167 -14.21 8.78 8.25
C ASP A 167 -13.00 9.30 9.02
N ILE A 168 -11.99 8.45 9.27
CA ILE A 168 -10.71 8.87 9.87
C ILE A 168 -9.98 9.87 8.95
N VAL A 169 -9.97 9.61 7.64
CA VAL A 169 -9.28 10.46 6.64
C VAL A 169 -9.99 11.80 6.46
N GLU A 170 -11.32 11.79 6.40
CA GLU A 170 -12.16 12.98 6.20
C GLU A 170 -12.17 13.89 7.43
N HIS A 171 -12.09 13.32 8.64
CA HIS A 171 -12.19 14.13 9.85
C HIS A 171 -10.95 15.01 10.06
N GLU A 172 -11.16 16.34 10.03
CA GLU A 172 -10.07 17.33 10.18
C GLU A 172 -9.25 17.16 11.46
N GLN A 173 -9.90 16.75 12.56
CA GLN A 173 -9.27 16.60 13.87
C GLN A 173 -8.49 15.28 14.03
N SER A 174 -8.60 14.35 13.08
CA SER A 174 -7.82 13.10 13.13
C SER A 174 -6.33 13.40 13.17
N ALA A 175 -5.62 12.68 14.04
CA ALA A 175 -4.17 12.73 14.10
C ALA A 175 -3.60 12.32 12.75
N TRP A 176 -2.54 12.99 12.30
CA TRP A 176 -1.96 12.73 10.98
C TRP A 176 -1.48 11.26 10.85
N THR A 177 -1.06 10.65 11.96
CA THR A 177 -0.66 9.24 12.02
C THR A 177 -1.81 8.29 11.76
N ASP A 178 -3.02 8.64 12.22
CA ASP A 178 -4.23 7.84 11.99
C ASP A 178 -4.72 8.03 10.55
N VAL A 179 -4.66 9.27 10.03
CA VAL A 179 -4.97 9.57 8.62
C VAL A 179 -4.04 8.79 7.68
N GLU A 180 -2.73 8.82 7.93
CA GLU A 180 -1.75 8.08 7.14
C GLU A 180 -2.01 6.58 7.15
N MET A 181 -2.30 6.02 8.32
CA MET A 181 -2.56 4.59 8.47
C MET A 181 -3.88 4.19 7.80
N ALA A 182 -4.92 5.00 7.92
CA ALA A 182 -6.19 4.78 7.25
C ALA A 182 -6.04 4.83 5.72
N MET A 183 -5.28 5.79 5.20
CA MET A 183 -4.95 5.84 3.76
C MET A 183 -4.20 4.59 3.30
N PHE A 184 -3.21 4.11 4.07
CA PHE A 184 -2.49 2.88 3.75
C PHE A 184 -3.43 1.66 3.69
N PHE A 185 -4.37 1.53 4.64
CA PHE A 185 -5.36 0.45 4.63
C PHE A 185 -6.31 0.59 3.44
N LEU A 186 -6.89 1.77 3.23
CA LEU A 186 -7.79 2.05 2.11
C LEU A 186 -7.15 1.72 0.77
N LEU A 187 -5.90 2.15 0.53
CA LEU A 187 -5.17 1.90 -0.71
C LEU A 187 -5.03 0.41 -1.02
N ASN A 188 -4.74 -0.41 -0.02
CA ASN A 188 -4.55 -1.85 -0.20
C ASN A 188 -5.87 -2.64 -0.27
N LEU A 189 -6.92 -2.16 0.41
CA LEU A 189 -8.24 -2.79 0.43
C LEU A 189 -9.12 -2.41 -0.77
N MET A 190 -8.98 -1.20 -1.31
CA MET A 190 -9.89 -0.65 -2.34
C MET A 190 -9.85 -1.40 -3.68
N ARG A 191 -8.84 -2.24 -3.94
CA ARG A 191 -8.69 -3.01 -5.19
C ARG A 191 -9.90 -3.89 -5.50
N ASN A 192 -10.63 -4.33 -4.47
CA ASN A 192 -11.85 -5.13 -4.62
C ASN A 192 -13.13 -4.29 -4.80
N PHE A 193 -13.04 -2.96 -4.70
CA PHE A 193 -14.18 -2.02 -4.77
C PHE A 193 -14.24 -1.25 -6.10
N LYS A 194 -13.97 -1.92 -7.23
CA LYS A 194 -13.79 -1.31 -8.57
C LYS A 194 -14.86 -0.27 -8.97
N ARG A 195 -16.13 -0.48 -8.60
CA ARG A 195 -17.24 0.42 -8.97
C ARG A 195 -17.20 1.78 -8.28
N HIS A 196 -16.63 1.86 -7.06
CA HIS A 196 -16.59 3.08 -6.25
C HIS A 196 -15.16 3.60 -6.08
N GLN A 197 -14.18 2.92 -6.68
CA GLN A 197 -12.76 3.17 -6.46
C GLN A 197 -12.35 4.59 -6.87
N GLU A 198 -12.80 5.07 -8.04
CA GLU A 198 -12.50 6.44 -8.51
C GLU A 198 -13.05 7.49 -7.56
N GLN A 199 -14.34 7.40 -7.20
CA GLN A 199 -14.98 8.35 -6.30
C GLN A 199 -14.29 8.38 -4.94
N LEU A 200 -13.97 7.21 -4.38
CA LEU A 200 -13.26 7.11 -3.11
C LEU A 200 -11.87 7.75 -3.17
N ILE A 201 -11.10 7.50 -4.24
CA ILE A 201 -9.78 8.12 -4.42
C ILE A 201 -9.91 9.64 -4.51
N LEU A 202 -10.83 10.16 -5.31
CA LEU A 202 -11.02 11.61 -5.46
C LEU A 202 -11.43 12.26 -4.13
N SER A 203 -12.32 11.63 -3.37
CA SER A 203 -12.71 12.11 -2.03
C SER A 203 -11.53 12.10 -1.06
N ILE A 204 -10.72 11.04 -1.04
CA ILE A 204 -9.50 10.99 -0.22
C ILE A 204 -8.55 12.12 -0.60
N LEU A 205 -8.26 12.31 -1.90
CA LEU A 205 -7.35 13.34 -2.39
C LEU A 205 -7.79 14.75 -1.97
N GLU A 206 -9.10 15.03 -1.98
CA GLU A 206 -9.65 16.29 -1.52
C GLU A 206 -9.50 16.47 0.00
N SER A 207 -9.80 15.44 0.78
CA SER A 207 -9.72 15.46 2.25
C SER A 207 -8.29 15.67 2.77
N VAL A 208 -7.28 15.14 2.07
CA VAL A 208 -5.87 15.24 2.52
C VAL A 208 -5.06 16.31 1.80
N LYS A 209 -5.68 17.14 0.95
CA LYS A 209 -4.96 18.09 0.10
C LYS A 209 -4.05 19.04 0.89
N ASP A 210 -4.43 19.46 2.09
CA ASP A 210 -3.68 20.46 2.87
C ASP A 210 -2.73 19.82 3.91
N ARG A 211 -2.70 18.49 4.00
CA ARG A 211 -1.78 17.74 4.87
C ARG A 211 -0.37 17.79 4.29
N ARG A 212 0.62 18.15 5.12
CA ARG A 212 2.01 18.40 4.71
C ARG A 212 2.94 17.23 5.01
N GLN A 213 2.49 16.27 5.80
CA GLN A 213 3.28 15.16 6.28
C GLN A 213 3.81 14.33 5.10
N PRO A 214 5.14 14.08 5.01
CA PRO A 214 5.78 13.30 3.97
C PRO A 214 5.10 11.94 3.71
N LEU A 215 4.74 11.19 4.75
CA LEU A 215 4.11 9.88 4.56
C LEU A 215 2.72 10.00 3.93
N ILE A 216 1.90 10.99 4.31
CA ILE A 216 0.61 11.27 3.65
C ILE A 216 0.83 11.65 2.18
N ARG A 217 1.81 12.52 1.90
CA ARG A 217 2.18 12.90 0.53
C ARG A 217 2.62 11.70 -0.30
N LEU A 218 3.37 10.76 0.29
CA LEU A 218 3.72 9.51 -0.37
C LEU A 218 2.46 8.68 -0.69
N GLN A 219 1.51 8.55 0.25
CA GLN A 219 0.25 7.85 0.00
C GLN A 219 -0.58 8.51 -1.11
N ILE A 220 -0.57 9.85 -1.20
CA ILE A 220 -1.19 10.57 -2.33
C ILE A 220 -0.56 10.14 -3.66
N LEU A 221 0.77 10.06 -3.73
CA LEU A 221 1.48 9.60 -4.92
C LEU A 221 1.15 8.14 -5.26
N GLU A 222 0.99 7.26 -4.27
CA GLU A 222 0.55 5.89 -4.49
C GLU A 222 -0.90 5.81 -4.99
N LEU A 223 -1.83 6.61 -4.43
CA LEU A 223 -3.23 6.66 -4.84
C LEU A 223 -3.39 7.05 -6.32
N ILE A 224 -2.71 8.10 -6.76
CA ILE A 224 -2.77 8.54 -8.17
C ILE A 224 -2.13 7.53 -9.15
N SER A 225 -1.38 6.56 -8.61
CA SER A 225 -0.77 5.48 -9.39
C SER A 225 -1.69 4.29 -9.59
N THR A 226 -2.93 4.38 -9.12
CA THR A 226 -3.96 3.35 -9.33
C THR A 226 -4.31 3.25 -10.83
N PRO A 227 -3.99 2.13 -11.50
CA PRO A 227 -4.05 2.06 -12.96
C PRO A 227 -5.47 2.21 -13.52
N GLY A 228 -5.65 3.17 -14.43
CA GLY A 228 -6.90 3.37 -15.17
C GLY A 228 -8.07 3.91 -14.34
N VAL A 229 -7.80 4.41 -13.13
CA VAL A 229 -8.83 4.93 -12.22
C VAL A 229 -8.80 6.45 -12.13
N VAL A 230 -7.61 7.06 -12.05
CA VAL A 230 -7.46 8.51 -11.90
C VAL A 230 -7.17 9.14 -13.27
N ASP A 231 -7.84 10.24 -13.59
CA ASP A 231 -7.63 10.92 -14.87
C ASP A 231 -6.25 11.63 -14.93
N PRO A 232 -5.66 11.77 -16.14
CA PRO A 232 -4.35 12.42 -16.30
C PRO A 232 -4.26 13.86 -15.78
N GLY A 233 -5.37 14.61 -15.78
CA GLY A 233 -5.40 15.99 -15.26
C GLY A 233 -5.24 16.02 -13.74
N THR A 234 -5.96 15.14 -13.03
CA THR A 234 -5.80 14.97 -11.58
C THR A 234 -4.39 14.49 -11.22
N ILE A 235 -3.85 13.50 -11.95
CA ILE A 235 -2.47 13.04 -11.78
C ILE A 235 -1.49 14.20 -11.93
N PHE A 236 -1.61 14.98 -13.02
CA PHE A 236 -0.75 16.14 -13.28
C PHE A 236 -0.81 17.16 -12.14
N ASN A 237 -2.00 17.48 -11.65
CA ASN A 237 -2.18 18.45 -10.56
C ASN A 237 -1.52 17.97 -9.26
N CYS A 238 -1.64 16.68 -8.92
CA CYS A 238 -0.98 16.11 -7.76
C CYS A 238 0.56 16.14 -7.89
N LEU A 239 1.10 15.74 -9.04
CA LEU A 239 2.55 15.79 -9.29
C LEU A 239 3.09 17.23 -9.28
N LEU A 240 2.35 18.18 -9.87
CA LEU A 240 2.72 19.60 -9.87
C LEU A 240 2.70 20.19 -8.45
N LYS A 241 1.70 19.83 -7.65
CA LYS A 241 1.61 20.26 -6.24
C LYS A 241 2.76 19.71 -5.41
N GLU A 242 3.16 18.47 -5.65
CA GLU A 242 4.30 17.83 -4.98
C GLU A 242 5.64 18.45 -5.40
N LEU A 243 5.83 18.77 -6.69
CA LEU A 243 7.02 19.49 -7.19
C LEU A 243 7.16 20.91 -6.61
N ARG A 244 6.05 21.54 -6.22
CA ARG A 244 6.02 22.88 -5.62
C ARG A 244 6.25 22.89 -4.10
N GLN A 245 6.39 21.72 -3.47
CA GLN A 245 6.74 21.65 -2.05
C GLN A 245 8.14 22.21 -1.79
N GLU A 246 8.41 22.62 -0.55
CA GLU A 246 9.74 23.12 -0.19
C GLU A 246 10.83 22.06 -0.36
N VAL A 247 10.49 20.81 -0.05
CA VAL A 247 11.31 19.62 -0.27
C VAL A 247 10.47 18.61 -1.06
N PRO A 248 10.57 18.60 -2.41
CA PRO A 248 9.79 17.70 -3.25
C PRO A 248 10.36 16.27 -3.25
N MET A 249 9.48 15.27 -3.31
CA MET A 249 9.86 13.86 -3.44
C MET A 249 10.22 13.50 -4.90
N LEU A 250 11.26 14.13 -5.45
CA LEU A 250 11.56 14.07 -6.89
C LEU A 250 11.66 12.65 -7.44
N ALA A 251 12.38 11.76 -6.76
CA ALA A 251 12.51 10.36 -7.19
C ALA A 251 11.12 9.67 -7.31
N ARG A 252 10.20 9.95 -6.38
CA ARG A 252 8.84 9.40 -6.40
C ARG A 252 7.98 10.00 -7.52
N ILE A 253 8.19 11.28 -7.85
CA ILE A 253 7.54 11.97 -8.96
C ILE A 253 8.03 11.40 -10.30
N VAL A 254 9.35 11.28 -10.48
CA VAL A 254 9.97 10.81 -11.73
C VAL A 254 9.48 9.41 -12.10
N CYS A 255 9.36 8.50 -11.12
CA CYS A 255 8.79 7.16 -11.33
C CYS A 255 7.33 7.17 -11.84
N ARG A 256 6.62 8.29 -11.70
CA ARG A 256 5.19 8.43 -12.01
C ARG A 256 4.89 9.29 -13.22
N LEU A 257 5.89 9.91 -13.83
CA LEU A 257 5.69 10.74 -15.03
C LEU A 257 5.10 9.94 -16.19
N SER A 258 5.40 8.65 -16.28
CA SER A 258 4.82 7.75 -17.30
C SER A 258 3.31 7.62 -17.21
N LEU A 259 2.69 7.90 -16.05
CA LEU A 259 1.24 7.89 -15.87
C LEU A 259 0.55 9.00 -16.67
N LEU A 260 1.28 10.04 -17.08
CA LEU A 260 0.76 11.11 -17.92
C LEU A 260 0.76 10.74 -19.41
N MET A 261 1.32 9.60 -19.81
CA MET A 261 1.28 9.18 -21.21
C MET A 261 -0.13 8.74 -21.62
N PRO A 262 -0.57 9.03 -22.86
CA PRO A 262 0.20 9.64 -23.97
C PRO A 262 0.13 11.17 -24.01
N HIS A 263 -0.33 11.84 -22.96
CA HIS A 263 -0.55 13.29 -22.92
C HIS A 263 0.75 14.09 -22.74
N TRP A 264 1.55 14.16 -23.81
CA TRP A 264 2.84 14.86 -23.83
C TRP A 264 2.76 16.35 -23.44
N SER A 265 1.59 16.99 -23.60
CA SER A 265 1.39 18.38 -23.24
C SER A 265 1.60 18.65 -21.75
N TYR A 266 1.16 17.74 -20.87
CA TYR A 266 1.41 17.84 -19.43
C TYR A 266 2.90 17.72 -19.11
N LEU A 267 3.59 16.77 -19.76
CA LEU A 267 5.03 16.58 -19.59
C LEU A 267 5.82 17.83 -20.01
N LEU A 268 5.51 18.42 -21.16
CA LEU A 268 6.17 19.66 -21.59
C LEU A 268 5.85 20.84 -20.66
N THR A 269 4.63 20.91 -20.11
CA THR A 269 4.26 21.94 -19.15
C THR A 269 5.13 21.84 -17.89
N LEU A 270 5.40 20.63 -17.38
CA LEU A 270 6.36 20.42 -16.29
C LEU A 270 7.77 20.87 -16.66
N ALA A 271 8.25 20.49 -17.85
CA ALA A 271 9.59 20.86 -18.31
C ALA A 271 9.77 22.37 -18.47
N LEU A 272 8.74 23.08 -18.95
CA LEU A 272 8.74 24.53 -19.07
C LEU A 272 8.67 25.25 -17.73
N SER A 273 8.05 24.62 -16.72
CA SER A 273 7.89 25.16 -15.37
C SER A 273 9.01 24.75 -14.41
N VAL A 274 10.04 24.03 -14.88
CA VAL A 274 11.09 23.44 -14.04
C VAL A 274 11.85 24.45 -13.17
N ASP A 275 11.95 25.69 -13.66
CA ASP A 275 12.62 26.79 -12.96
C ASP A 275 11.76 27.40 -11.84
N GLU A 276 10.45 27.14 -11.83
CA GLU A 276 9.55 27.53 -10.74
C GLU A 276 9.72 26.63 -9.50
N PHE A 277 10.34 25.46 -9.67
CA PHE A 277 10.53 24.50 -8.59
C PHE A 277 11.82 24.77 -7.82
N ARG A 278 11.79 24.56 -6.49
CA ARG A 278 12.95 24.70 -5.58
C ARG A 278 13.92 23.51 -5.69
N LEU A 279 14.26 23.11 -6.90
CA LEU A 279 15.15 21.98 -7.21
C LEU A 279 16.61 22.43 -7.35
N LYS A 280 17.54 21.53 -7.03
CA LYS A 280 18.96 21.70 -7.36
C LYS A 280 19.18 21.51 -8.87
N GLU A 281 20.33 21.96 -9.38
CA GLU A 281 20.61 21.88 -10.83
C GLU A 281 20.66 20.43 -11.36
N SER A 282 21.21 19.49 -10.58
CA SER A 282 21.18 18.05 -10.89
C SER A 282 19.73 17.57 -11.04
N ASP A 283 18.91 17.87 -10.05
CA ASP A 283 17.52 17.45 -9.94
C ASP A 283 16.65 18.01 -11.07
N ARG A 284 16.90 19.26 -11.49
CA ARG A 284 16.26 19.87 -12.67
C ARG A 284 16.65 19.13 -13.94
N SER A 285 17.92 18.78 -14.07
CA SER A 285 18.44 18.07 -15.25
C SER A 285 17.82 16.67 -15.34
N ASP A 286 17.78 15.94 -14.23
CA ASP A 286 17.18 14.60 -14.15
C ASP A 286 15.69 14.61 -14.50
N LEU A 287 14.95 15.62 -14.01
CA LEU A 287 13.53 15.80 -14.35
C LEU A 287 13.33 16.05 -15.86
N LEU A 288 14.14 16.94 -16.44
CA LEU A 288 14.06 17.27 -17.86
C LEU A 288 14.44 16.08 -18.75
N GLU A 289 15.49 15.36 -18.39
CA GLU A 289 15.90 14.15 -19.11
C GLU A 289 14.79 13.10 -19.09
N SER A 290 14.18 12.87 -17.92
CA SER A 290 13.07 11.93 -17.75
C SER A 290 11.85 12.32 -18.61
N VAL A 291 11.45 13.60 -18.58
CA VAL A 291 10.38 14.13 -19.42
C VAL A 291 10.69 13.96 -20.91
N CYS A 292 11.88 14.37 -21.36
CA CYS A 292 12.26 14.29 -22.76
C CYS A 292 12.37 12.84 -23.23
N SER A 293 12.79 11.91 -22.36
CA SER A 293 12.80 10.47 -22.64
C SER A 293 11.39 9.94 -22.87
N LEU A 294 10.43 10.28 -22.00
CA LEU A 294 9.04 9.85 -22.15
C LEU A 294 8.37 10.41 -23.41
N VAL A 295 8.59 11.69 -23.74
CA VAL A 295 8.05 12.28 -24.98
C VAL A 295 8.62 11.58 -26.22
N ARG A 296 9.91 11.21 -26.20
CA ARG A 296 10.53 10.44 -27.29
C ARG A 296 9.91 9.04 -27.46
N GLN A 297 9.53 8.38 -26.36
CA GLN A 297 8.89 7.06 -26.39
C GLN A 297 7.52 7.06 -27.10
N LEU A 298 6.85 8.21 -27.22
CA LEU A 298 5.57 8.36 -27.92
C LEU A 298 5.71 8.37 -29.46
N GLY A 299 6.95 8.41 -29.97
CA GLY A 299 7.26 8.31 -31.39
C GLY A 299 7.33 9.64 -32.16
N PRO A 300 7.74 9.60 -33.44
CA PRO A 300 8.14 10.79 -34.20
C PRO A 300 7.02 11.82 -34.43
N SER A 301 5.76 11.37 -34.56
CA SER A 301 4.60 12.25 -34.74
C SER A 301 4.38 13.13 -33.52
N CYS A 302 4.39 12.54 -32.32
CA CYS A 302 4.24 13.27 -31.06
C CYS A 302 5.41 14.22 -30.82
N VAL A 303 6.63 13.81 -31.16
CA VAL A 303 7.82 14.68 -31.08
C VAL A 303 7.71 15.89 -32.00
N LEU A 304 7.18 15.71 -33.22
CA LEU A 304 6.94 16.81 -34.15
C LEU A 304 5.90 17.80 -33.60
N GLU A 305 4.81 17.31 -33.02
CA GLU A 305 3.78 18.14 -32.39
C GLU A 305 4.31 18.88 -31.15
N ALA A 306 5.07 18.19 -30.30
CA ALA A 306 5.77 18.78 -29.17
C ALA A 306 6.71 19.93 -29.60
N ASN A 307 7.47 19.73 -30.68
CA ASN A 307 8.35 20.76 -31.22
C ASN A 307 7.57 21.97 -31.76
N LYS A 308 6.44 21.74 -32.45
CA LYS A 308 5.55 22.83 -32.90
C LYS A 308 5.02 23.64 -31.72
N TYR A 309 4.61 22.96 -30.65
CA TYR A 309 4.16 23.59 -29.40
C TYR A 309 5.27 24.46 -28.79
N LEU A 310 6.48 23.93 -28.67
CA LEU A 310 7.63 24.67 -28.13
C LEU A 310 8.01 25.91 -28.97
N VAL A 311 7.89 25.83 -30.30
CA VAL A 311 8.11 27.00 -31.18
C VAL A 311 7.06 28.09 -30.93
N ASN A 312 5.80 27.72 -30.73
CA ASN A 312 4.73 28.68 -30.41
C ASN A 312 4.97 29.33 -29.04
N GLU A 313 5.31 28.53 -28.03
CA GLU A 313 5.66 29.03 -26.71
C GLU A 313 6.85 29.99 -26.75
N ARG A 314 7.85 29.74 -27.60
CA ARG A 314 9.01 30.63 -27.77
C ARG A 314 8.61 32.01 -28.29
N ARG A 315 7.65 32.08 -29.20
CA ARG A 315 7.12 33.35 -29.74
C ARG A 315 6.31 34.12 -28.70
N ASN A 316 5.63 33.42 -27.80
CA ASN A 316 4.85 34.03 -26.72
C ASN A 316 5.74 34.57 -25.57
N CYS A 317 7.02 34.20 -25.53
CA CYS A 317 7.95 34.52 -24.43
C CYS A 317 8.98 35.59 -24.76
N GLU A 318 8.73 36.46 -25.75
CA GLU A 318 9.63 37.56 -26.15
C GLU A 318 9.91 38.49 -24.94
N GLY A 319 11.01 38.22 -24.21
CA GLY A 319 11.43 38.97 -23.04
C GLY A 319 12.03 38.15 -21.88
N SER A 320 11.78 36.83 -21.79
CA SER A 320 12.33 35.97 -20.73
C SER A 320 13.47 35.10 -21.24
N GLY A 321 14.72 35.58 -21.10
CA GLY A 321 15.92 34.87 -21.57
C GLY A 321 16.05 33.45 -21.00
N THR A 322 15.66 33.25 -19.74
CA THR A 322 15.68 31.93 -19.08
C THR A 322 14.71 30.94 -19.72
N ARG A 323 13.46 31.36 -19.98
CA ARG A 323 12.45 30.50 -20.62
C ARG A 323 12.81 30.18 -22.06
N GLN A 324 13.43 31.12 -22.78
CA GLN A 324 13.89 30.90 -24.15
C GLN A 324 15.06 29.89 -24.22
N ASN A 325 16.02 29.98 -23.29
CA ASN A 325 17.10 29.01 -23.15
C ASN A 325 16.55 27.61 -22.79
N ARG A 326 15.54 27.53 -21.93
CA ARG A 326 14.87 26.27 -21.56
C ARG A 326 14.22 25.60 -22.76
N ILE A 327 13.45 26.36 -23.54
CA ILE A 327 12.84 25.85 -24.78
C ILE A 327 13.91 25.30 -25.71
N HIS A 328 15.01 26.02 -25.88
CA HIS A 328 16.11 25.57 -26.73
C HIS A 328 16.74 24.26 -26.24
N MET A 329 16.98 24.11 -24.92
CA MET A 329 17.47 22.86 -24.34
C MET A 329 16.52 21.69 -24.56
N ILE A 330 15.21 21.88 -24.32
CA ILE A 330 14.21 20.83 -24.54
C ILE A 330 14.20 20.40 -26.02
N GLN A 331 14.23 21.35 -26.95
CA GLN A 331 14.29 21.06 -28.38
C GLN A 331 15.53 20.23 -28.76
N ILE A 332 16.71 20.54 -28.19
CA ILE A 332 17.92 19.75 -28.39
C ILE A 332 17.70 18.31 -27.90
N HIS A 333 17.21 18.12 -26.68
CA HIS A 333 16.97 16.79 -26.10
C HIS A 333 15.91 15.97 -26.85
N LEU A 334 14.91 16.63 -27.46
CA LEU A 334 13.92 15.96 -28.31
C LEU A 334 14.45 15.62 -29.70
N SER A 335 15.42 16.38 -30.22
CA SER A 335 16.04 16.17 -31.53
C SER A 335 17.17 15.15 -31.54
N PHE A 336 17.71 14.77 -30.38
CA PHE A 336 18.70 13.70 -30.27
C PHE A 336 18.02 12.34 -30.52
N GLU A 337 17.92 11.97 -31.80
CA GLU A 337 17.97 10.58 -32.23
C GLU A 337 19.31 10.01 -31.74
N ARG A 338 19.30 9.04 -30.82
CA ARG A 338 20.45 8.14 -30.75
C ARG A 338 20.32 7.21 -31.94
N ASP A 339 21.14 7.45 -32.95
CA ASP A 339 21.68 6.39 -33.79
C ASP A 339 22.26 5.29 -32.87
N THR A 340 21.44 4.31 -32.51
CA THR A 340 21.85 2.98 -32.03
C THR A 340 20.71 2.00 -32.24
#